data_AF-A0A819TEK8-F1
#
_entry.id   AF-A0A819TEK8-F1
#
_cell.length_a   1.000
_cell.length_b   1.000
_cell.length_c   1.000
_cell.angle_alpha   90.00
_cell.angle_beta   90.00
_cell.angle_gamma   90.00
#
_symmetry.space_group_name_H-M   'P 1'
#
loop_
_entity.id
_entity.type
_entity.pdbx_description
1 polymer ?
#
loop_
_entity_poly.entity_id
_entity_poly.type
_entity_poly.pdbx_seq_one_letter_code
_entity_poly.pdbx_strand_id
1 'polypeptide(L)'
;MTDETISSVSLSTNTEEKRSTLKLDTIRKIESDIQKQWSDKKCFQVDAPTEWTHNKDKYFVTFPYPYVNGRLHLGHTFSLSKCEFAVGYQRLKGKHCLFPFAFHAT
;
A
#
# COMPACT_ATOMS: atom_id res chain seq x y z
N MET A 1 33.51 -42.82 37.56
CA MET A 1 33.29 -43.41 36.22
C MET A 1 31.80 -43.70 36.16
N THR A 2 30.97 -42.81 35.62
CA THR A 2 31.05 -42.18 34.30
C THR A 2 30.60 -40.73 34.32
N ASP A 3 31.34 -39.95 33.54
CA ASP A 3 31.18 -38.54 33.22
C ASP A 3 30.47 -38.48 31.86
N GLU A 4 29.33 -37.82 31.72
CA GLU A 4 28.75 -37.49 30.40
C GLU A 4 28.13 -36.08 30.43
N THR A 5 29.00 -35.11 30.16
CA THR A 5 28.81 -34.00 29.21
C THR A 5 27.41 -33.42 29.07
N ILE A 6 27.21 -32.31 29.80
CA ILE A 6 26.21 -31.29 29.48
C ILE A 6 26.58 -30.68 28.11
N SER A 7 25.76 -31.01 27.10
CA SER A 7 25.83 -30.44 25.76
C SER A 7 25.48 -28.95 25.82
N SER A 8 26.51 -28.11 25.81
CA SER A 8 26.41 -26.67 25.58
C SER A 8 26.16 -26.41 24.09
N VAL A 9 24.90 -26.36 23.67
CA VAL A 9 24.52 -25.83 22.35
C VAL A 9 24.01 -24.41 22.50
N SER A 10 24.75 -23.50 21.88
CA SER A 10 24.58 -22.07 21.74
C SER A 10 23.15 -21.63 21.35
N LEU A 11 22.39 -21.18 22.35
CA LEU A 11 21.12 -20.45 22.18
C LEU A 11 21.33 -18.97 22.56
N SER A 12 22.09 -18.20 21.78
CA SER A 12 22.25 -16.77 22.09
C SER A 12 22.48 -15.83 20.91
N THR A 13 22.43 -16.29 19.65
CA THR A 13 22.62 -15.39 18.49
C THR A 13 21.32 -15.00 17.77
N ASN A 14 20.19 -15.66 18.06
CA ASN A 14 18.95 -15.52 17.27
C ASN A 14 17.92 -14.52 17.85
N THR A 15 18.22 -13.93 19.02
CA THR A 15 17.29 -13.07 19.77
C THR A 15 17.53 -11.58 19.49
N GLU A 16 18.76 -11.19 19.17
CA GLU A 16 19.12 -9.79 18.90
C GLU A 16 18.77 -9.34 17.47
N GLU A 17 19.00 -10.19 16.45
CA GLU A 17 18.62 -9.89 15.05
C GLU A 17 17.12 -9.65 14.92
N LYS A 18 16.30 -10.45 15.59
CA LYS A 18 14.83 -10.32 15.57
C LYS A 18 14.35 -8.98 16.09
N ARG A 19 15.04 -8.34 17.03
CA ARG A 19 14.63 -7.05 17.62
C ARG A 19 14.77 -5.87 16.63
N SER A 20 15.65 -6.00 15.64
CA SER A 20 15.95 -4.94 14.67
C SER A 20 14.85 -4.75 13.60
N THR A 21 14.15 -5.80 13.20
CA THR A 21 13.09 -5.74 12.17
C THR A 21 11.67 -5.64 12.72
N LEU A 22 11.46 -5.79 14.04
CA LEU A 22 10.12 -5.81 14.65
C LEU A 22 9.24 -4.62 14.24
N LYS A 23 9.84 -3.43 14.14
CA LYS A 23 9.13 -2.21 13.74
C LYS A 23 8.60 -2.30 12.31
N LEU A 24 9.44 -2.79 11.38
CA LEU A 24 9.06 -2.98 9.98
C LEU A 24 7.96 -4.02 9.84
N ASP A 25 8.10 -5.15 10.54
CA ASP A 25 7.12 -6.23 10.51
C ASP A 25 5.77 -5.79 11.09
N THR A 26 5.80 -4.97 12.14
CA THR A 26 4.60 -4.35 12.72
C THR A 26 3.90 -3.45 11.71
N ILE A 27 4.63 -2.56 11.01
CA ILE A 27 4.05 -1.66 10.01
C ILE A 27 3.46 -2.45 8.83
N ARG A 28 4.18 -3.46 8.32
CA ARG A 28 3.70 -4.32 7.23
C ARG A 28 2.41 -5.06 7.59
N LYS A 29 2.30 -5.52 8.83
CA LYS A 29 1.07 -6.16 9.33
C LYS A 29 -0.11 -5.18 9.31
N ILE A 30 0.10 -3.99 9.88
CA ILE A 30 -0.93 -2.94 9.89
C ILE A 30 -1.34 -2.56 8.45
N GLU A 31 -0.36 -2.40 7.56
CA GLU A 31 -0.59 -2.08 6.15
C GLU A 31 -1.48 -3.13 5.48
N SER A 32 -1.16 -4.42 5.65
CA SER A 32 -1.94 -5.52 5.07
C SER A 32 -3.38 -5.57 5.62
N ASP A 33 -3.53 -5.40 6.95
CA ASP A 33 -4.83 -5.41 7.61
C ASP A 33 -5.73 -4.25 7.12
N ILE A 34 -5.15 -3.06 6.94
CA ILE A 34 -5.88 -1.87 6.48
C ILE A 34 -6.20 -1.95 4.98
N GLN A 35 -5.27 -2.41 4.14
CA GLN A 35 -5.51 -2.64 2.71
C GLN A 35 -6.67 -3.62 2.49
N LYS A 36 -6.73 -4.70 3.30
CA LYS A 36 -7.86 -5.63 3.29
C LYS A 36 -9.17 -4.94 3.64
N GLN A 37 -9.20 -4.16 4.72
CA GLN A 37 -10.41 -3.43 5.11
C GLN A 37 -10.88 -2.44 4.04
N TRP A 38 -9.97 -1.74 3.36
CA TRP A 38 -10.31 -0.84 2.26
C TRP A 38 -10.90 -1.57 1.07
N SER A 39 -10.37 -2.74 0.73
CA SER A 39 -10.88 -3.59 -0.33
C SER A 39 -12.28 -4.13 0.00
N ASP A 40 -12.46 -4.71 1.20
CA ASP A 40 -13.72 -5.30 1.65
C ASP A 40 -14.85 -4.26 1.68
N LYS A 41 -14.54 -3.03 2.13
CA LYS A 41 -15.50 -1.91 2.17
C LYS A 41 -15.64 -1.16 0.85
N LYS A 42 -14.83 -1.50 -0.17
CA LYS A 42 -14.79 -0.82 -1.47
C LYS A 42 -14.61 0.70 -1.35
N CYS A 43 -13.83 1.17 -0.37
CA CYS A 43 -13.73 2.60 0.00
C CYS A 43 -13.31 3.55 -1.14
N PHE A 44 -12.69 3.01 -2.19
CA PHE A 44 -12.18 3.77 -3.34
C PHE A 44 -12.93 3.49 -4.65
N GLN A 45 -14.00 2.68 -4.61
CA GLN A 45 -14.92 2.54 -5.74
C GLN A 45 -15.92 3.70 -5.70
N VAL A 46 -15.92 4.52 -6.76
CA VAL A 46 -16.76 5.72 -6.83
C VAL A 46 -17.62 5.64 -8.07
N ASP A 47 -18.93 5.66 -7.86
CA ASP A 47 -19.91 5.75 -8.93
C ASP A 47 -20.18 7.22 -9.28
N ALA A 48 -20.52 7.46 -10.55
CA ALA A 48 -21.04 8.75 -10.96
C ALA A 48 -22.39 9.00 -10.26
N PRO A 49 -22.68 10.24 -9.82
CA PRO A 49 -23.98 10.55 -9.24
C PRO A 49 -25.09 10.32 -10.28
N THR A 50 -26.18 9.67 -9.86
CA THR A 50 -27.36 9.40 -10.71
C THR A 50 -28.12 10.68 -11.07
N GLU A 51 -28.08 11.67 -10.17
CA GLU A 51 -28.66 12.98 -10.40
C GLU A 51 -27.57 14.00 -10.69
N TRP A 52 -27.85 14.87 -11.66
CA TRP A 52 -26.96 15.97 -12.00
C TRP A 52 -27.05 17.06 -10.93
N THR A 53 -26.19 16.97 -9.92
CA THR A 53 -26.06 17.99 -8.89
C THR A 53 -24.89 18.91 -9.22
N HIS A 54 -25.17 20.19 -9.46
CA HIS A 54 -24.14 21.23 -9.68
C HIS A 54 -23.16 21.42 -8.52
N ASN A 55 -23.47 20.89 -7.34
CA ASN A 55 -22.81 21.24 -6.08
C ASN A 55 -21.80 20.19 -5.56
N LYS A 56 -21.46 19.18 -6.37
CA LYS A 56 -20.47 18.15 -6.01
C LYS A 56 -19.19 18.35 -6.81
N ASP A 57 -18.22 19.01 -6.19
CA ASP A 57 -16.88 19.18 -6.75
C ASP A 57 -16.24 17.81 -7.04
N LYS A 58 -16.05 17.51 -8.33
CA LYS A 58 -15.36 16.30 -8.79
C LYS A 58 -13.86 16.53 -8.88
N TYR A 59 -13.07 15.47 -8.65
CA TYR A 59 -11.64 15.47 -8.88
C TYR A 59 -11.23 14.19 -9.59
N PHE A 60 -10.78 14.32 -10.83
CA PHE A 60 -10.38 13.18 -11.65
C PHE A 60 -8.91 13.33 -12.02
N VAL A 61 -8.10 12.33 -11.67
CA VAL A 61 -6.67 12.30 -11.98
C VAL A 61 -6.33 10.95 -12.58
N THR A 62 -5.37 10.92 -13.49
CA THR A 62 -4.88 9.71 -14.14
C THR A 62 -3.36 9.67 -14.13
N PHE A 63 -2.81 8.46 -14.17
CA PHE A 63 -1.40 8.21 -14.38
C PHE A 63 -1.23 7.52 -15.75
N PRO A 64 -0.31 7.96 -16.62
CA PRO A 64 -0.05 7.30 -17.89
C PRO A 64 0.26 5.82 -17.69
N TYR A 65 -0.52 4.95 -18.34
CA TYR A 65 -0.44 3.51 -18.09
C TYR A 65 0.96 2.97 -18.40
N PRO A 66 1.61 2.29 -17.45
CA PRO A 66 2.94 1.76 -17.69
C PRO A 66 2.87 0.56 -18.64
N TYR A 67 3.91 0.39 -19.46
CA TYR A 67 4.09 -0.80 -20.28
C TYR A 67 4.30 -2.05 -19.41
N VAL A 68 3.70 -3.17 -19.81
CA VAL A 68 3.78 -4.45 -19.08
C VAL A 68 5.01 -5.30 -19.43
N ASN A 69 6.03 -4.71 -20.03
CA ASN A 69 7.26 -5.41 -20.42
C ASN A 69 8.24 -5.66 -19.26
N GLY A 70 7.85 -5.34 -18.02
CA GLY A 70 8.68 -5.53 -16.84
C GLY A 70 7.95 -5.19 -15.53
N ARG A 71 8.71 -5.20 -14.43
CA ARG A 71 8.20 -4.74 -13.13
C ARG A 71 8.27 -3.22 -13.02
N LEU A 72 7.32 -2.63 -12.30
CA LEU A 72 7.35 -1.21 -11.99
C LEU A 72 8.53 -0.89 -11.07
N HIS A 73 9.49 -0.11 -11.57
CA HIS A 73 10.58 0.44 -10.75
C HIS A 73 10.15 1.69 -9.97
N LEU A 74 11.00 2.13 -9.03
CA LEU A 74 10.73 3.26 -8.12
C LEU A 74 10.40 4.59 -8.83
N GLY A 75 10.86 4.77 -10.07
CA GLY A 75 10.54 5.95 -10.89
C GLY A 75 9.07 6.02 -11.30
N HIS A 76 8.41 4.87 -11.52
CA HIS A 76 6.97 4.82 -11.70
C HIS A 76 6.26 5.26 -10.42
N THR A 77 6.65 4.70 -9.27
CA THR A 77 6.06 5.05 -7.97
C THR A 77 6.25 6.53 -7.64
N PHE A 78 7.41 7.11 -7.95
CA PHE A 78 7.66 8.54 -7.78
C PHE A 78 6.68 9.40 -8.59
N SER A 79 6.50 9.09 -9.87
CA SER A 79 5.56 9.81 -10.73
C SER A 79 4.10 9.59 -10.32
N LEU A 80 3.74 8.36 -9.95
CA LEU A 80 2.42 7.96 -9.45
C LEU A 80 2.05 8.70 -8.15
N SER A 81 3.01 8.86 -7.23
CA SER A 81 2.79 9.43 -5.90
C SER A 81 2.17 10.83 -5.94
N LYS A 82 2.47 11.61 -6.98
CA LYS A 82 1.89 12.95 -7.19
C LYS A 82 0.37 12.89 -7.28
N CYS A 83 -0.16 11.90 -8.01
CA CYS A 83 -1.59 11.70 -8.18
C CYS A 83 -2.22 11.14 -6.90
N GLU A 84 -1.56 10.16 -6.27
CA GLU A 84 -2.01 9.53 -5.02
C GLU A 84 -2.18 10.55 -3.89
N PHE A 85 -1.18 11.39 -3.67
CA PHE A 85 -1.24 12.42 -2.63
C PHE A 85 -2.27 13.51 -2.95
N ALA A 86 -2.40 13.89 -4.23
CA ALA A 86 -3.40 14.86 -4.64
C ALA A 86 -4.83 14.35 -4.39
N VAL A 87 -5.11 13.08 -4.69
CA VAL A 87 -6.42 12.45 -4.43
C VAL A 87 -6.70 12.36 -2.94
N GLY A 88 -5.72 11.95 -2.13
CA GLY A 88 -5.85 11.93 -0.68
C GLY A 88 -6.23 13.30 -0.11
N TYR A 89 -5.53 14.35 -0.53
CA TYR A 89 -5.83 15.72 -0.11
C TYR A 89 -7.21 16.20 -0.58
N GLN A 90 -7.57 15.99 -1.85
CA GLN A 90 -8.86 16.45 -2.38
C GLN A 90 -10.05 15.70 -1.77
N ARG A 91 -9.87 14.41 -1.40
CA ARG A 91 -10.89 13.64 -0.68
C ARG A 91 -11.14 14.21 0.71
N LEU A 92 -10.09 14.66 1.42
CA LEU A 92 -10.23 15.37 2.70
C LEU A 92 -10.93 16.73 2.56
N LYS A 93 -10.82 17.37 1.39
CA LYS A 93 -11.60 18.59 1.06
C LYS A 93 -13.06 18.30 0.69
N GLY A 94 -13.51 17.05 0.78
CA GLY A 94 -14.88 16.66 0.45
C GLY A 94 -15.16 16.50 -1.04
N LYS A 95 -14.14 16.50 -1.90
CA LYS A 95 -14.33 16.27 -3.34
C LYS A 95 -14.61 14.79 -3.65
N HIS A 96 -15.40 14.56 -4.68
CA HIS A 96 -15.62 13.23 -5.24
C HIS A 96 -14.43 12.87 -6.13
N CYS A 97 -13.50 12.08 -5.58
CA CYS A 97 -12.24 11.75 -6.23
C CYS A 97 -12.27 10.39 -6.94
N LEU A 98 -11.88 10.37 -8.22
CA LEU A 98 -11.65 9.15 -8.99
C LEU A 98 -10.19 9.11 -9.47
N PHE A 99 -9.52 7.99 -9.19
CA PHE A 99 -8.15 7.72 -9.63
C PHE A 99 -8.05 6.29 -10.16
N PRO A 100 -8.27 6.08 -11.46
CA PRO A 100 -8.16 4.77 -12.08
C PRO A 100 -6.72 4.48 -12.45
N PHE A 101 -6.40 3.19 -12.52
CA PHE A 101 -5.10 2.70 -12.97
C PHE A 101 -5.32 1.55 -13.95
N ALA A 102 -4.53 1.52 -15.02
CA ALA A 102 -4.55 0.47 -16.03
C ALA A 102 -3.13 0.20 -16.55
N PHE A 103 -3.02 -0.77 -17.46
CA PHE A 103 -1.76 -1.23 -18.02
C PHE A 103 -1.74 -1.08 -19.54
N HIS A 104 -0.59 -0.75 -20.11
CA HIS A 104 -0.42 -0.61 -21.56
C HIS A 104 0.23 -1.88 -22.14
N ALA A 105 -0.48 -2.55 -23.05
CA ALA A 105 -0.09 -3.84 -23.63
C ALA A 105 -0.37 -3.95 -25.13
N THR A 106 -0.59 -2.83 -25.82
CA THR A 106 -0.73 -2.78 -27.29
C THR A 106 0.61 -2.90 -27.98
#